data_AF-A0A2K4MKQ0-F1
#
_entry.id   AF-A0A2K4MKQ0-F1
#
_cell.length_a   1.000
_cell.length_b   1.000
_cell.length_c   1.000
_cell.angle_alpha   90.00
_cell.angle_beta   90.00
_cell.angle_gamma   90.00
#
_symmetry.space_group_name_H-M   'P 1'
#
loop_
_entity.id
_entity.type
_entity.pdbx_description
1 polymer ?
#
loop_
_entity_poly.entity_id
_entity_poly.type
_entity_poly.pdbx_seq_one_letter_code
_entity_poly.pdbx_strand_id
1 'polypeptide(L)'
;MLVIGGLQGPRKPHGAEAVQLATKAAHGLFPKRLAMESLTALARKIGADEILAIGNREHIYSSWRYRREFFADYDSFWQTLDAEPVDDGRFYRIPLTPPRKAMEDIASKKRAEYQRRYGMLDALSEQTQAAL
;
A
#
# COMPACT_ATOMS: atom_id res chain seq x y z
N MET A 1 16.16 0.71 -8.58
CA MET A 1 15.02 -0.24 -8.53
C MET A 1 14.81 -0.77 -7.12
N LEU A 2 13.58 -0.75 -6.61
CA LEU A 2 13.19 -1.38 -5.34
C LEU A 2 12.24 -2.54 -5.59
N VAL A 3 12.38 -3.63 -4.82
CA VAL A 3 11.53 -4.82 -4.94
C VAL A 3 10.89 -5.17 -3.60
N ILE A 4 9.58 -5.38 -3.61
CA ILE A 4 8.78 -5.79 -2.45
C ILE A 4 8.49 -7.28 -2.57
N GLY A 5 9.19 -8.08 -1.76
CA GLY A 5 9.02 -9.53 -1.71
C GLY A 5 7.83 -10.00 -0.87
N GLY A 6 7.20 -9.12 -0.09
CA GLY A 6 6.02 -9.48 0.70
C GLY A 6 5.52 -8.34 1.59
N LEU A 7 4.24 -8.42 1.96
CA LEU A 7 3.57 -7.42 2.78
C LEU A 7 2.73 -8.07 3.90
N GLN A 8 3.35 -8.24 5.06
CA GLN A 8 2.73 -8.93 6.18
C GLN A 8 1.87 -8.00 7.04
N GLY A 9 0.72 -8.51 7.48
CA GLY A 9 -0.12 -7.86 8.49
C GLY A 9 0.18 -8.38 9.90
N PRO A 10 -0.32 -7.72 10.96
CA PRO A 10 -0.10 -8.18 12.33
C PRO A 10 -0.74 -9.56 12.57
N ARG A 11 -0.09 -10.37 13.42
CA ARG A 11 -0.57 -11.71 13.78
C ARG A 11 -1.78 -11.60 14.74
N LYS A 12 -2.76 -12.49 14.58
CA LYS A 12 -3.87 -12.66 15.54
C LYS A 12 -3.32 -13.18 16.89
N PRO A 13 -3.95 -12.86 18.05
CA PRO A 13 -5.29 -12.27 18.18
C PRO A 13 -5.34 -10.73 18.28
N HIS A 14 -4.27 -10.07 18.77
CA HIS A 14 -4.30 -8.62 19.04
C HIS A 14 -4.12 -7.72 17.80
N GLY A 15 -3.82 -8.31 16.62
CA GLY A 15 -3.60 -7.55 15.40
C GLY A 15 -4.83 -6.78 14.89
N ALA A 16 -6.05 -7.24 15.19
CA ALA A 16 -7.26 -6.59 14.69
C ALA A 16 -7.51 -5.22 15.34
N GLU A 17 -7.36 -5.14 16.66
CA GLU A 17 -7.52 -3.89 17.42
C GLU A 17 -6.45 -2.87 17.05
N ALA A 18 -5.19 -3.31 16.92
CA ALA A 18 -4.09 -2.46 16.47
C ALA A 18 -4.34 -1.90 15.05
N VAL A 19 -4.83 -2.73 14.12
CA VAL A 19 -5.19 -2.29 12.77
C VAL A 19 -6.36 -1.30 12.80
N GLN A 20 -7.36 -1.54 13.64
CA GLN A 20 -8.52 -0.65 13.76
C GLN A 20 -8.13 0.72 14.32
N LEU A 21 -7.33 0.74 15.40
CA LEU A 21 -6.80 1.96 16.00
C LEU A 21 -5.93 2.72 14.99
N ALA A 22 -5.01 2.03 14.31
CA ALA A 22 -4.15 2.65 13.31
C ALA A 22 -4.95 3.18 12.11
N THR A 23 -5.99 2.46 11.65
CA THR A 23 -6.89 2.93 10.57
C THR A 23 -7.64 4.19 10.99
N LYS A 24 -8.12 4.24 12.25
CA LYS A 24 -8.81 5.42 12.79
C LYS A 24 -7.86 6.62 12.90
N ALA A 25 -6.64 6.40 13.41
CA ALA A 25 -5.60 7.41 13.49
C ALA A 25 -5.21 7.92 12.09
N ALA A 26 -5.20 7.02 11.09
CA ALA A 26 -4.89 7.32 9.70
C ALA A 26 -6.10 7.84 8.89
N HIS A 27 -7.11 8.40 9.54
CA HIS A 27 -8.31 8.97 8.89
C HIS A 27 -8.99 8.00 7.91
N GLY A 28 -9.17 6.75 8.31
CA GLY A 28 -9.79 5.70 7.50
C GLY A 28 -8.85 5.06 6.47
N LEU A 29 -7.57 5.45 6.42
CA LEU A 29 -6.58 4.83 5.56
C LEU A 29 -6.01 3.57 6.22
N PHE A 30 -5.94 2.49 5.45
CA PHE A 30 -5.41 1.23 5.97
C PHE A 30 -3.90 1.33 6.26
N PRO A 31 -3.38 0.80 7.39
CA PRO A 31 -1.97 0.97 7.78
C PRO A 31 -0.96 0.46 6.75
N LYS A 32 -1.30 -0.62 6.03
CA LYS A 32 -0.44 -1.11 4.94
C LYS A 32 -0.29 -0.09 3.82
N ARG A 33 -1.37 0.66 3.50
CA ARG A 33 -1.31 1.74 2.50
C ARG A 33 -0.46 2.90 3.01
N LEU A 34 -0.56 3.25 4.29
CA LEU A 34 0.31 4.27 4.89
C LEU A 34 1.80 3.89 4.77
N ALA A 35 2.16 2.64 5.05
CA ALA A 35 3.52 2.15 4.88
C ALA A 35 4.01 2.24 3.43
N MET A 36 3.12 1.96 2.47
CA MET A 36 3.44 2.09 1.05
C MET A 36 3.67 3.54 0.62
N GLU A 37 2.94 4.51 1.18
CA GLU A 37 3.16 5.93 0.91
C GLU A 37 4.51 6.41 1.45
N SER A 38 4.94 5.93 2.63
CA SER A 38 6.30 6.16 3.13
C SER A 38 7.35 5.52 2.22
N LEU A 39 7.11 4.31 1.75
CA LEU A 39 8.04 3.60 0.85
C LEU A 39 8.19 4.31 -0.50
N THR A 40 7.10 4.82 -1.09
CA THR A 40 7.16 5.58 -2.35
C THR A 40 7.83 6.93 -2.16
N ALA A 41 7.62 7.61 -1.02
CA ALA A 41 8.36 8.82 -0.67
C ALA A 41 9.87 8.55 -0.53
N LEU A 42 10.24 7.45 0.13
CA LEU A 42 11.62 6.99 0.25
C LEU A 42 12.23 6.68 -1.11
N ALA A 43 11.52 5.91 -1.94
CA ALA A 43 11.93 5.52 -3.28
C ALA A 43 12.27 6.73 -4.16
N ARG A 44 11.39 7.76 -4.13
CA ARG A 44 11.62 9.02 -4.84
C ARG A 44 12.88 9.73 -4.34
N LYS A 45 13.09 9.77 -3.01
CA LYS A 45 14.25 10.43 -2.42
C LYS A 45 15.58 9.74 -2.78
N ILE A 46 15.62 8.41 -2.79
CA ILE A 46 16.83 7.65 -3.16
C ILE A 46 17.05 7.56 -4.68
N GLY A 47 16.17 8.17 -5.49
CA GLY A 47 16.26 8.13 -6.95
C GLY A 47 15.97 6.75 -7.54
N ALA A 48 15.09 5.96 -6.91
CA ALA A 48 14.67 4.69 -7.49
C ALA A 48 13.75 4.93 -8.70
N ASP A 49 14.11 4.36 -9.86
CA ASP A 49 13.33 4.50 -11.10
C ASP A 49 11.98 3.78 -11.07
N GLU A 50 11.90 2.67 -10.33
CA GLU A 50 10.68 1.89 -10.20
C GLU A 50 10.61 1.10 -8.88
N ILE A 51 9.38 0.77 -8.49
CA ILE A 51 9.04 -0.14 -7.40
C ILE A 51 8.28 -1.32 -8.00
N LEU A 52 8.79 -2.52 -7.81
CA LEU A 52 8.14 -3.77 -8.21
C LEU A 52 7.67 -4.52 -6.96
N ALA A 53 6.46 -5.04 -6.97
CA ALA A 53 5.93 -5.89 -5.91
C ALA A 53 5.57 -7.26 -6.46
N ILE A 54 5.82 -8.31 -5.69
CA ILE A 54 5.51 -9.67 -6.15
C ILE A 54 4.00 -9.92 -6.14
N GLY A 55 3.48 -10.51 -7.22
CA GLY A 55 2.09 -10.95 -7.31
C GLY A 55 1.86 -12.28 -6.59
N ASN A 56 0.59 -12.64 -6.39
CA ASN A 56 0.21 -13.92 -5.78
C ASN A 56 0.69 -15.14 -6.60
N ARG A 57 0.95 -14.95 -7.91
CA ARG A 57 1.31 -16.02 -8.87
C ARG A 57 2.63 -16.74 -8.56
N GLU A 58 3.54 -16.14 -7.79
CA GLU A 58 4.81 -16.75 -7.36
C GLU A 58 4.69 -17.53 -6.03
N HIS A 59 3.48 -17.75 -5.50
CA HIS A 59 3.30 -18.63 -4.36
C HIS A 59 3.06 -20.08 -4.82
N ILE A 60 4.03 -20.96 -4.57
CA ILE A 60 4.14 -22.42 -4.84
C ILE A 60 2.91 -23.29 -4.43
N TYR A 61 1.85 -22.69 -3.89
CA TYR A 61 0.65 -23.36 -3.38
C TYR A 61 -0.48 -23.59 -4.41
N SER A 62 -0.22 -23.44 -5.71
CA SER A 62 -1.13 -23.90 -6.77
C SER A 62 -1.15 -25.42 -6.95
N SER A 63 -0.32 -26.17 -6.20
CA SER A 63 -0.42 -27.63 -6.17
C SER A 63 -1.66 -28.09 -5.40
N TRP A 64 -2.50 -28.87 -6.09
CA TRP A 64 -3.77 -29.48 -5.63
C TRP A 64 -3.71 -30.18 -4.24
N ARG A 65 -2.51 -30.43 -3.71
CA ARG A 65 -2.25 -31.20 -2.48
C ARG A 65 -2.25 -30.38 -1.17
N TYR A 66 -2.14 -29.04 -1.24
CA TYR A 66 -2.08 -28.17 -0.05
C TYR A 66 -3.02 -26.97 -0.15
N ARG A 67 -4.34 -27.20 -0.30
CA ARG A 67 -5.36 -26.17 -0.01
C ARG A 67 -5.25 -25.74 1.45
N ARG A 68 -4.37 -24.79 1.74
CA ARG A 68 -4.44 -23.91 2.90
C ARG A 68 -5.01 -22.60 2.40
N GLU A 69 -6.07 -22.12 3.03
CA GLU A 69 -6.67 -20.83 2.73
C GLU A 69 -5.64 -19.72 3.02
N PHE A 70 -4.92 -19.32 1.99
CA PHE A 70 -3.97 -18.22 2.05
C PHE A 70 -4.75 -16.93 1.75
N PHE A 71 -5.21 -16.26 2.81
CA PHE A 71 -6.06 -15.06 2.75
C PHE A 71 -5.29 -13.75 2.50
N ALA A 72 -4.03 -13.80 2.07
CA ALA A 72 -3.27 -12.60 1.74
C ALA A 72 -3.35 -12.36 0.24
N ASP A 73 -4.44 -11.72 -0.18
CA ASP A 73 -4.64 -11.30 -1.57
C ASP A 73 -3.76 -10.07 -1.87
N TYR A 74 -2.52 -10.34 -2.29
CA TYR A 74 -1.57 -9.29 -2.66
C TYR A 74 -2.01 -8.55 -3.92
N ASP A 75 -2.52 -9.28 -4.92
CA ASP A 75 -2.97 -8.70 -6.18
C ASP A 75 -4.07 -7.65 -5.96
N SER A 76 -5.10 -7.97 -5.18
CA SER A 76 -6.14 -7.01 -4.83
C SER A 76 -5.57 -5.82 -4.07
N PHE A 77 -4.60 -6.04 -3.18
CA PHE A 77 -3.94 -4.94 -2.48
C PHE A 77 -3.14 -4.04 -3.43
N TRP A 78 -2.35 -4.60 -4.34
CA TRP A 78 -1.58 -3.83 -5.33
C TRP A 78 -2.49 -3.04 -6.26
N GLN A 79 -3.61 -3.62 -6.67
CA GLN A 79 -4.65 -2.92 -7.45
C GLN A 79 -5.21 -1.70 -6.68
N THR A 80 -5.33 -1.76 -5.34
CA THR A 80 -5.77 -0.58 -4.56
C THR A 80 -4.77 0.57 -4.53
N LEU A 81 -3.53 0.32 -4.95
CA LEU A 81 -2.46 1.31 -5.09
C LEU A 81 -2.25 1.74 -6.55
N ASP A 82 -3.21 1.40 -7.43
CA ASP A 82 -3.13 1.65 -8.86
C ASP A 82 -1.86 1.04 -9.49
N ALA A 83 -1.41 -0.10 -8.95
CA ALA A 83 -0.26 -0.83 -9.47
C ALA A 83 -0.64 -1.62 -10.72
N GLU A 84 0.23 -1.60 -11.73
CA GLU A 84 0.00 -2.29 -13.00
C GLU A 84 0.68 -3.66 -13.00
N PRO A 85 -0.01 -4.74 -13.41
CA PRO A 85 0.61 -6.05 -13.54
C PRO A 85 1.66 -6.02 -14.66
N VAL A 86 2.83 -6.58 -14.39
CA VAL A 86 3.93 -6.74 -15.36
C VAL A 86 4.40 -8.19 -15.34
N ASP A 87 5.06 -8.60 -16.43
CA ASP A 87 5.58 -9.97 -16.60
C ASP A 87 4.50 -11.05 -16.38
N ASP A 88 3.37 -10.89 -17.08
CA ASP A 88 2.18 -11.75 -16.97
C ASP A 88 1.64 -11.87 -15.53
N GLY A 89 1.71 -10.79 -14.75
CA GLY A 89 1.21 -10.74 -13.37
C GLY A 89 2.12 -11.43 -12.34
N ARG A 90 3.37 -11.72 -12.68
CA ARG A 90 4.40 -12.13 -11.70
C ARG A 90 4.80 -10.97 -10.80
N PHE A 91 4.83 -9.76 -11.35
CA PHE A 91 5.09 -8.55 -10.58
C PHE A 91 4.00 -7.51 -10.82
N TYR A 92 3.92 -6.55 -9.91
CA TYR A 92 3.10 -5.35 -9.98
C TYR A 92 4.01 -4.15 -9.90
N ARG A 93 3.99 -3.30 -10.92
CA ARG A 93 4.70 -2.02 -10.90
C ARG A 93 3.87 -1.01 -10.13
N ILE A 94 4.41 -0.52 -9.02
CA ILE A 94 3.76 0.47 -8.17
C ILE A 94 4.19 1.87 -8.64
N PRO A 95 3.24 2.80 -8.85
CA PRO A 95 3.58 4.17 -9.21
C PRO A 95 4.36 4.85 -8.07
N LEU A 96 5.48 5.49 -8.41
CA LEU A 96 6.29 6.28 -7.45
C LEU A 96 5.50 7.44 -6.84
N THR A 97 4.50 7.93 -7.58
CA THR A 97 3.56 8.95 -7.13
C THR A 97 2.15 8.38 -7.25
N PRO A 98 1.58 7.85 -6.15
CA PRO A 98 0.22 7.33 -6.17
C PRO A 98 -0.77 8.42 -6.61
N PRO A 99 -1.73 8.10 -7.50
CA PRO A 99 -2.68 9.10 -7.98
C PRO A 99 -3.59 9.56 -6.84
N ARG A 100 -3.78 10.87 -6.73
CA ARG A 100 -4.72 11.49 -5.79
C ARG A 100 -5.97 11.91 -6.54
N LYS A 101 -7.14 11.72 -5.93
CA LYS A 101 -8.41 12.20 -6.47
C LYS A 101 -8.50 13.70 -6.24
N ALA A 102 -8.99 14.45 -7.23
CA ALA A 102 -9.24 15.87 -7.04
C ALA A 102 -10.31 16.07 -5.96
N MET A 103 -10.18 17.13 -5.17
CA MET A 103 -11.16 17.44 -4.12
C MET A 103 -12.55 17.74 -4.69
N GLU A 104 -12.59 18.24 -5.92
CA GLU A 104 -13.81 18.48 -6.68
C GLU A 104 -14.62 17.19 -6.91
N ASP A 105 -13.94 16.10 -7.27
CA ASP A 105 -14.53 14.77 -7.55
C ASP A 105 -14.98 14.04 -6.28
N ILE A 106 -14.52 14.49 -5.11
CA ILE A 106 -14.89 13.90 -3.82
C ILE A 106 -16.21 14.50 -3.36
N ALA A 107 -17.18 13.64 -3.05
CA ALA A 107 -18.47 14.07 -2.49
C ALA A 107 -18.26 14.97 -1.27
N SER A 108 -18.99 16.10 -1.19
CA SER A 108 -18.80 17.15 -0.17
C SER A 108 -18.68 16.62 1.26
N LYS A 109 -19.54 15.66 1.64
CA LYS A 109 -19.55 15.00 2.96
C LYS A 109 -18.26 14.25 3.32
N LYS A 110 -17.45 13.85 2.34
CA LYS A 110 -16.16 13.15 2.52
C LYS A 110 -14.95 14.05 2.32
N ARG A 111 -15.10 15.28 1.83
CA ARG A 111 -13.98 16.19 1.51
C ARG A 111 -13.12 16.48 2.74
N ALA A 112 -13.72 16.75 3.90
CA ALA A 112 -12.97 17.03 5.12
C ALA A 112 -12.13 15.82 5.61
N GLU A 113 -12.61 14.59 5.40
CA GLU A 113 -11.83 13.38 5.71
C GLU A 113 -10.67 13.20 4.73
N TYR A 114 -10.91 13.39 3.43
CA TYR A 114 -9.88 13.30 2.40
C TYR A 114 -8.80 14.39 2.55
N GLN A 115 -9.19 15.62 2.91
CA GLN A 115 -8.25 16.70 3.21
C GLN A 115 -7.33 16.33 4.38
N ARG A 116 -7.89 15.84 5.50
CA ARG A 116 -7.09 15.36 6.63
C ARG A 116 -6.17 14.21 6.25
N ARG A 117 -6.67 13.27 5.43
CA ARG A 117 -5.87 12.16 4.91
C ARG A 117 -4.71 12.65 4.06
N TYR A 118 -4.94 13.55 3.10
CA TYR A 118 -3.86 14.08 2.25
C TYR A 118 -2.86 14.91 3.04
N GLY A 119 -3.31 15.76 3.97
CA GLY A 119 -2.41 16.49 4.86
C GLY A 119 -1.53 15.58 5.70
N MET A 120 -2.07 14.46 6.20
CA MET A 120 -1.27 13.45 6.91
C MET A 120 -0.26 12.76 6.00
N LEU A 121 -0.62 12.42 4.76
CA LEU A 121 0.30 11.82 3.79
C LEU A 121 1.41 12.79 3.36
N ASP A 122 1.09 14.08 3.23
CA ASP A 122 2.06 15.12 2.93
C ASP A 122 3.07 15.28 4.07
N ALA A 123 2.58 15.40 5.32
CA ALA A 123 3.44 15.45 6.49
C ALA A 123 4.33 14.20 6.65
N LEU A 124 3.80 13.01 6.35
CA LEU A 124 4.58 11.76 6.36
C LEU A 124 5.68 11.76 5.29
N SER A 125 5.35 12.21 4.07
CA SER A 125 6.31 12.33 2.97
C SER A 125 7.41 13.32 3.33
N GLU A 126 7.07 14.47 3.89
CA GLU A 126 8.02 15.48 4.36
C GLU A 126 8.94 14.94 5.46
N GLN A 127 8.39 14.25 6.47
CA GLN A 127 9.20 13.63 7.53
C GLN A 127 10.16 12.56 6.98
N THR A 128 9.69 11.73 6.06
CA THR A 128 10.53 10.72 5.39
C THR A 128 11.65 11.39 4.59
N GLN A 129 11.36 12.53 3.97
CA GLN A 129 12.34 13.34 3.26
C GLN A 129 13.28 14.12 4.18
N ALA A 130 12.91 14.42 5.43
CA ALA A 130 13.78 15.11 6.37
C ALA A 130 14.71 14.17 7.15
N ALA A 131 14.29 12.91 7.38
CA ALA A 131 14.99 11.95 8.22
C ALA A 131 16.19 11.23 7.56
N LEU A 132 16.50 11.56 6.30
CA LEU A 132 17.56 10.93 5.49
C LEU A 132 18.53 11.98 4.94
#